data_AF-A0A8S3IM07-F1
#
_entry.id   AF-A0A8S3IM07-F1
#
_cell.length_a   1.000
_cell.length_b   1.000
_cell.length_c   1.000
_cell.angle_alpha   90.00
_cell.angle_beta   90.00
_cell.angle_gamma   90.00
#
_symmetry.space_group_name_H-M   'P 1'
#
loop_
_entity.id
_entity.type
_entity.pdbx_description
1 polymer ?
#
loop_
_entity_poly.entity_id
_entity_poly.type
_entity_poly.pdbx_seq_one_letter_code
_entity_poly.pdbx_strand_id
1 'polypeptide(L)'
;ENTLHYLDTGAISLAFMYRKEMYFIPVVMILKMLADDNTSDREIHATLMRGAYENNSAFDNNIKYMLRQLQKTYWCEKPLITRQSVIDYVGSHFRTRLQRPTWHTNADIARYLLDNYILIHLKTDKAKFNMLMFVFYTNYID
;
A
#
# COMPACT_ATOMS: atom_id res chain seq x y z
N GLU A 1 6.78 -5.61 13.94
CA GLU A 1 6.98 -6.64 12.91
C GLU A 1 6.09 -6.30 11.72
N ASN A 2 6.56 -6.57 10.50
CA ASN A 2 5.76 -6.45 9.28
C ASN A 2 5.66 -7.83 8.63
N THR A 3 4.44 -8.25 8.33
CA THR A 3 4.15 -9.57 7.74
C THR A 3 3.28 -9.38 6.51
N LEU A 4 3.57 -10.06 5.41
CA LEU A 4 2.73 -10.01 4.22
C LEU A 4 1.76 -11.19 4.22
N HIS A 5 0.50 -10.89 3.96
CA HIS A 5 -0.59 -11.85 3.87
C HIS A 5 -1.07 -11.94 2.43
N TYR A 6 -1.02 -13.14 1.88
CA TYR A 6 -1.49 -13.49 0.56
C TYR A 6 -2.88 -14.11 0.70
N LEU A 7 -3.85 -13.53 0.00
CA LEU A 7 -5.21 -14.04 -0.03
C LEU A 7 -5.38 -14.98 -1.22
N ASP A 8 -6.32 -15.92 -1.13
CA ASP A 8 -6.67 -16.84 -2.24
C ASP A 8 -7.12 -16.10 -3.51
N THR A 9 -7.55 -14.84 -3.36
CA THR A 9 -7.89 -13.94 -4.47
C THR A 9 -6.67 -13.37 -5.20
N GLY A 10 -5.46 -13.68 -4.76
CA GLY A 10 -4.20 -13.11 -5.27
C GLY A 10 -3.89 -11.71 -4.73
N ALA A 11 -4.75 -11.15 -3.89
CA ALA A 11 -4.49 -9.87 -3.24
C ALA A 11 -3.49 -10.01 -2.09
N ILE A 12 -2.68 -8.96 -1.89
CA ILE A 12 -1.64 -8.92 -0.86
C ILE A 12 -1.93 -7.76 0.10
N SER A 13 -1.86 -8.05 1.40
CA SER A 13 -1.92 -7.04 2.46
C SER A 13 -0.69 -7.12 3.35
N LEU A 14 -0.20 -5.96 3.79
CA LEU A 14 0.83 -5.87 4.82
C LEU A 14 0.16 -5.72 6.18
N ALA A 15 0.49 -6.63 7.08
CA ALA A 15 0.10 -6.60 8.47
C ALA A 15 1.19 -5.94 9.34
N PHE A 16 0.74 -5.13 10.30
CA PHE A 16 1.60 -4.61 11.35
C PHE A 16 0.83 -4.58 12.68
N MET A 17 1.56 -4.65 13.79
CA MET A 17 0.98 -4.58 15.12
C MET A 17 1.05 -3.15 15.67
N TYR A 18 -0.07 -2.68 16.22
CA TYR A 18 -0.14 -1.43 16.97
C TYR A 18 -1.02 -1.64 18.20
N ARG A 19 -0.49 -1.34 19.40
CA ARG A 19 -1.21 -1.49 20.69
C ARG A 19 -1.90 -2.85 20.89
N LYS A 20 -1.19 -3.94 20.55
CA LYS A 20 -1.68 -5.33 20.62
C LYS A 20 -2.82 -5.67 19.65
N GLU A 21 -3.13 -4.78 18.71
CA GLU A 21 -4.05 -5.05 17.60
C GLU A 21 -3.27 -5.20 16.29
N MET A 22 -3.74 -6.10 15.43
CA MET A 22 -3.16 -6.33 14.11
C MET A 22 -3.95 -5.54 13.07
N TYR A 23 -3.24 -4.75 12.27
CA TYR A 23 -3.79 -3.92 11.21
C TYR A 23 -3.30 -4.42 9.86
N PHE A 24 -4.21 -4.48 8.88
CA PHE A 24 -3.92 -4.92 7.52
C PHE A 24 -4.13 -3.75 6.55
N ILE A 25 -3.11 -3.46 5.74
CA ILE A 25 -3.20 -2.45 4.69
C ILE A 25 -2.90 -3.13 3.35
N PRO A 26 -3.76 -3.00 2.33
CA PRO A 26 -3.48 -3.51 0.99
C PRO A 26 -2.14 -2.95 0.48
N VAL A 27 -1.24 -3.81 -0.02
CA VAL A 27 0.12 -3.36 -0.36
C VAL A 27 0.11 -2.32 -1.49
N VAL A 28 -0.82 -2.44 -2.44
CA VAL A 28 -1.03 -1.44 -3.50
C VAL A 28 -1.38 -0.05 -2.96
N MET A 29 -2.02 0.04 -1.78
CA MET A 29 -2.31 1.31 -1.11
C MET A 29 -1.02 1.94 -0.57
N ILE A 30 -0.14 1.11 0.00
CA ILE A 30 1.17 1.54 0.49
C ILE A 30 2.05 2.00 -0.68
N LEU A 31 2.13 1.21 -1.76
CA LEU A 31 2.87 1.56 -2.97
C LEU A 31 2.44 2.92 -3.53
N LYS A 32 1.13 3.18 -3.56
CA LYS A 32 0.58 4.44 -4.06
C LYS A 32 0.88 5.64 -3.17
N MET A 33 0.97 5.46 -1.85
CA MET A 33 1.43 6.53 -0.94
C MET A 33 2.93 6.84 -1.08
N LEU A 34 3.73 5.81 -1.36
CA LEU A 34 5.19 5.89 -1.50
C LEU A 34 5.65 6.35 -2.89
N ALA A 35 4.79 6.24 -3.91
CA ALA A 35 5.09 6.66 -5.28
C ALA A 35 5.25 8.18 -5.40
N ASP A 36 5.92 8.62 -6.46
CA ASP A 36 6.08 10.03 -6.79
C ASP A 36 4.72 10.70 -7.04
N ASP A 37 4.67 12.02 -6.86
CA ASP A 37 3.45 12.79 -7.11
C ASP A 37 2.99 12.63 -8.57
N ASN A 38 1.67 12.54 -8.75
CA ASN A 38 1.01 12.28 -10.03
C ASN A 38 1.25 10.88 -10.66
N THR A 39 1.91 9.95 -9.97
CA THR A 39 2.01 8.57 -10.45
C THR A 39 0.62 7.93 -10.54
N SER A 40 0.23 7.51 -11.74
CA SER A 40 -1.04 6.85 -12.02
C SER A 40 -1.02 5.36 -11.68
N ASP A 41 -2.21 4.77 -11.49
CA ASP A 41 -2.33 3.32 -11.30
C ASP A 41 -1.72 2.53 -12.48
N ARG A 42 -1.77 3.09 -13.69
CA ARG A 42 -1.13 2.50 -14.88
C ARG A 42 0.39 2.50 -14.76
N GLU A 43 0.99 3.57 -14.24
CA GLU A 43 2.44 3.65 -14.05
C GLU A 43 2.91 2.77 -12.89
N ILE A 44 2.13 2.68 -11.81
CA ILE A 44 2.38 1.72 -10.73
C ILE A 44 2.33 0.29 -11.28
N HIS A 45 1.28 -0.05 -12.04
CA HIS A 45 1.14 -1.36 -12.70
C HIS A 45 2.30 -1.65 -13.65
N ALA A 46 2.63 -0.71 -14.55
CA ALA A 46 3.74 -0.89 -15.49
C ALA A 46 5.09 -1.06 -14.77
N THR A 47 5.30 -0.34 -13.66
CA THR A 47 6.50 -0.45 -12.85
C THR A 47 6.59 -1.82 -12.18
N LEU A 48 5.48 -2.32 -11.64
CA LEU A 48 5.39 -3.68 -11.11
C LEU A 48 5.60 -4.73 -12.21
N MET A 49 5.09 -4.54 -13.42
CA MET A 49 5.27 -5.50 -14.51
C MET A 49 6.72 -5.55 -15.03
N ARG A 50 7.47 -4.43 -15.01
CA ARG A 50 8.86 -4.40 -15.53
C ARG A 50 9.82 -5.30 -14.75
N GLY A 51 9.60 -5.53 -13.46
CA GLY A 51 10.44 -6.41 -12.66
C GLY A 51 9.91 -7.85 -12.55
N ALA A 52 8.73 -8.13 -13.12
CA ALA A 52 8.21 -9.49 -13.19
C ALA A 52 8.89 -10.24 -14.34
N TYR A 53 9.08 -11.55 -14.18
CA TYR A 53 9.48 -12.41 -15.29
C TYR A 53 8.41 -12.33 -16.39
N GLU A 54 8.86 -12.24 -17.65
CA GLU A 54 7.97 -12.11 -18.80
C GLU A 54 6.91 -13.24 -18.81
N ASN A 55 5.65 -12.87 -19.04
CA ASN A 55 4.48 -13.75 -19.22
C ASN A 55 3.76 -14.31 -17.97
N ASN A 56 3.92 -13.75 -16.77
CA ASN A 56 3.06 -14.16 -15.63
C ASN A 56 1.67 -13.48 -15.69
N SER A 57 0.72 -14.12 -16.38
CA SER A 57 -0.66 -13.63 -16.52
C SER A 57 -1.43 -13.58 -15.20
N ALA A 58 -1.12 -14.47 -14.25
CA ALA A 58 -1.72 -14.47 -12.92
C ALA A 58 -1.29 -13.23 -12.12
N PHE A 59 0.00 -12.91 -12.14
CA PHE A 59 0.55 -11.70 -11.52
C PHE A 59 -0.09 -10.42 -12.05
N ASP A 60 -0.18 -10.30 -13.37
CA ASP A 60 -0.83 -9.17 -14.04
C ASP A 60 -2.30 -9.00 -13.61
N ASN A 61 -3.06 -10.10 -13.59
CA ASN A 61 -4.45 -10.12 -13.15
C ASN A 61 -4.60 -9.72 -11.68
N ASN A 62 -3.69 -10.18 -10.80
CA ASN A 62 -3.73 -9.89 -9.37
C ASN A 62 -3.45 -8.41 -9.08
N ILE A 63 -2.46 -7.80 -9.74
CA ILE A 63 -2.20 -6.36 -9.61
C ILE A 63 -3.41 -5.55 -10.10
N LYS A 64 -3.94 -5.88 -11.29
CA LYS A 64 -5.14 -5.23 -11.84
C LYS A 64 -6.33 -5.36 -10.90
N TYR A 65 -6.51 -6.54 -10.30
CA TYR A 65 -7.56 -6.79 -9.32
C TYR A 65 -7.40 -5.88 -8.10
N MET A 66 -6.23 -5.85 -7.46
CA MET A 66 -5.98 -5.01 -6.28
C MET A 66 -6.16 -3.51 -6.55
N LEU A 67 -5.66 -3.01 -7.68
CA LEU A 67 -5.85 -1.60 -8.07
C LEU A 67 -7.33 -1.27 -8.30
N ARG A 68 -8.09 -2.16 -8.95
CA ARG A 68 -9.55 -2.01 -9.12
C ARG A 68 -10.29 -2.04 -7.79
N GLN A 69 -9.89 -2.90 -6.85
CA GLN A 69 -10.49 -2.98 -5.53
C GLN A 69 -10.27 -1.68 -4.74
N LEU A 70 -9.08 -1.08 -4.84
CA LEU A 70 -8.80 0.25 -4.29
C LEU A 70 -9.79 1.31 -4.81
N GLN A 71 -10.01 1.34 -6.13
CA GLN A 71 -10.93 2.30 -6.76
C GLN A 71 -12.39 2.07 -6.36
N LYS A 72 -12.77 0.80 -6.14
CA LYS A 72 -14.13 0.37 -5.78
C LYS A 72 -14.37 0.25 -4.28
N THR A 73 -13.43 0.68 -3.43
CA THR A 73 -13.54 0.49 -1.99
C THR A 73 -14.79 1.20 -1.46
N TYR A 74 -15.84 0.41 -1.16
CA TYR A 74 -17.17 0.90 -0.76
C TYR A 74 -17.18 1.65 0.58
N TRP A 75 -16.11 1.56 1.34
CA TRP A 75 -15.90 2.28 2.61
C TRP A 75 -15.49 3.75 2.41
N CYS A 76 -15.39 4.20 1.17
CA CYS A 76 -14.99 5.55 0.78
C CYS A 76 -16.08 6.20 -0.08
N GLU A 77 -16.49 7.42 0.28
CA GLU A 77 -17.39 8.23 -0.54
C GLU A 77 -16.78 8.58 -1.92
N LYS A 78 -15.45 8.56 -2.03
CA LYS A 78 -14.71 8.91 -3.25
C LYS A 78 -13.76 7.77 -3.66
N PRO A 79 -13.66 7.44 -4.95
CA PRO A 79 -12.69 6.47 -5.46
C PRO A 79 -11.26 6.83 -5.07
N LEU A 80 -10.49 5.84 -4.62
CA LEU A 80 -9.08 6.00 -4.24
C LEU A 80 -8.15 5.99 -5.47
N ILE A 81 -8.32 6.99 -6.35
CA ILE A 81 -7.62 7.11 -7.64
C ILE A 81 -6.31 7.90 -7.55
N THR A 82 -6.22 8.94 -6.72
CA THR A 82 -5.00 9.76 -6.61
C THR A 82 -4.17 9.36 -5.40
N ARG A 83 -2.87 9.68 -5.41
CA ARG A 83 -2.01 9.54 -4.22
C ARG A 83 -2.60 10.27 -3.02
N GLN A 84 -3.06 11.50 -3.22
CA GLN A 84 -3.65 12.30 -2.15
C GLN A 84 -4.93 11.67 -1.58
N SER A 85 -5.83 11.12 -2.41
CA SER A 85 -7.04 10.50 -1.88
C SER A 85 -6.75 9.26 -1.03
N VAL A 86 -5.71 8.50 -1.38
CA VAL A 86 -5.22 7.39 -0.56
C VAL A 86 -4.64 7.88 0.77
N ILE A 87 -3.80 8.91 0.73
CA ILE A 87 -3.21 9.52 1.95
C ILE A 87 -4.31 10.02 2.89
N ASP A 88 -5.31 10.73 2.34
CA ASP A 88 -6.43 11.27 3.13
C ASP A 88 -7.26 10.15 3.76
N TYR A 89 -7.52 9.08 3.00
CA TYR A 89 -8.22 7.91 3.51
C TYR A 89 -7.46 7.23 4.64
N VAL A 90 -6.18 6.89 4.44
CA VAL A 90 -5.36 6.24 5.48
C VAL A 90 -5.26 7.15 6.71
N GLY A 91 -4.99 8.43 6.52
CA GLY A 91 -4.90 9.39 7.61
C GLY A 91 -6.20 9.48 8.43
N SER A 92 -7.35 9.59 7.76
CA SER A 92 -8.65 9.63 8.45
C SER A 92 -8.97 8.32 9.18
N HIS A 93 -8.70 7.16 8.57
CA HIS A 93 -8.97 5.84 9.13
C HIS A 93 -8.14 5.53 10.38
N PHE A 94 -6.90 6.05 10.44
CA PHE A 94 -5.99 5.83 11.56
C PHE A 94 -5.96 6.98 12.57
N ARG A 95 -6.59 8.13 12.29
CA ARG A 95 -6.59 9.32 13.15
C ARG A 95 -7.01 9.03 14.59
N THR A 96 -8.14 8.35 14.77
CA THR A 96 -8.68 8.03 16.11
C THR A 96 -7.85 6.99 16.85
N ARG A 97 -7.16 6.11 16.11
CA ARG A 97 -6.38 5.00 16.67
C ARG A 97 -4.97 5.40 17.08
N LEU A 98 -4.30 6.22 16.26
CA LEU A 98 -2.91 6.61 16.49
C LEU A 98 -2.73 7.64 17.61
N GLN A 99 -3.82 8.12 18.24
CA GLN A 99 -3.82 9.06 19.37
C GLN A 99 -2.87 10.25 19.16
N ARG A 100 -2.86 10.77 17.94
CA ARG A 100 -2.07 11.93 17.56
C ARG A 100 -2.81 13.22 17.91
N PRO A 101 -2.10 14.35 18.03
CA PRO A 101 -2.72 15.63 18.28
C PRO A 101 -3.79 15.97 17.22
N THR A 102 -4.84 16.66 17.63
CA THR A 102 -6.00 16.97 16.77
C THR A 102 -5.65 17.86 15.58
N TRP A 103 -4.60 18.69 15.70
CA TRP A 103 -4.10 19.56 14.65
C TRP A 103 -3.29 18.84 13.56
N HIS A 104 -2.93 17.56 13.75
CA HIS A 104 -2.33 16.77 12.67
C HIS A 104 -3.31 16.66 11.51
N THR A 105 -2.85 16.91 10.29
CA THR A 105 -3.58 16.66 9.04
C THR A 105 -3.64 15.16 8.75
N ASN A 106 -4.52 14.72 7.84
CA ASN A 106 -4.55 13.31 7.44
C ASN A 106 -3.20 12.88 6.82
N ALA A 107 -2.54 13.79 6.10
CA ALA A 107 -1.19 13.57 5.58
C ALA A 107 -0.16 13.31 6.70
N ASP A 108 -0.20 14.09 7.79
CA ASP A 108 0.70 13.88 8.94
C ASP A 108 0.47 12.52 9.60
N ILE A 109 -0.79 12.08 9.69
CA ILE A 109 -1.14 10.77 10.25
C ILE A 109 -0.64 9.64 9.34
N ALA A 110 -0.89 9.72 8.03
CA ALA A 110 -0.43 8.73 7.07
C ALA A 110 1.10 8.65 7.02
N ARG A 111 1.80 9.79 7.03
CA ARG A 111 3.26 9.87 7.11
C ARG A 111 3.78 9.22 8.39
N TYR A 112 3.19 9.55 9.53
CA TYR A 112 3.54 8.92 10.81
C TYR A 112 3.37 7.40 10.76
N LEU A 113 2.30 6.89 10.15
CA LEU A 113 2.08 5.46 9.97
C LEU A 113 3.20 4.83 9.13
N LEU A 114 3.53 5.45 7.98
CA LEU A 114 4.60 4.97 7.11
C LEU A 114 5.95 4.95 7.83
N ASP A 115 6.29 5.98 8.59
CA ASP A 115 7.60 6.12 9.24
C ASP A 115 7.79 5.22 10.45
N ASN A 116 6.73 4.95 11.21
CA ASN A 116 6.84 4.28 12.49
C ASN A 116 6.35 2.82 12.47
N TYR A 117 5.65 2.40 11.41
CA TYR A 117 5.10 1.05 11.35
C TYR A 117 5.37 0.32 10.04
N ILE A 118 5.69 1.01 8.94
CA ILE A 118 5.85 0.36 7.62
C ILE A 118 7.33 0.35 7.22
N LEU A 119 7.95 -0.83 7.26
CA LEU A 119 9.33 -1.08 6.84
C LEU A 119 10.31 -0.05 7.42
N ILE A 120 10.22 0.18 8.74
CA ILE A 120 10.89 1.30 9.45
C ILE A 120 12.43 1.30 9.35
N HIS A 121 13.01 0.15 8.99
CA HIS A 121 14.45 0.02 8.77
C HIS A 121 14.90 0.71 7.47
N LEU A 122 13.98 0.93 6.52
CA LEU A 122 14.23 1.61 5.25
C LEU A 122 13.97 3.11 5.41
N LYS A 123 14.98 3.92 5.03
CA LYS A 123 14.98 5.37 5.31
C LYS A 123 14.31 6.24 4.25
N THR A 124 14.08 5.71 3.06
CA THR A 124 13.49 6.47 1.95
C THR A 124 12.25 5.77 1.42
N ASP A 125 11.29 6.55 0.92
CA ASP A 125 10.07 6.00 0.33
C ASP A 125 10.38 5.13 -0.88
N LYS A 126 11.39 5.51 -1.68
CA LYS A 126 11.93 4.70 -2.78
C LYS A 126 12.46 3.34 -2.31
N ALA A 127 13.19 3.28 -1.20
CA ALA A 127 13.67 2.01 -0.66
C ALA A 127 12.51 1.12 -0.20
N LYS A 128 11.51 1.70 0.48
CA LYS A 128 10.29 0.99 0.89
C LYS A 128 9.51 0.47 -0.31
N PHE A 129 9.34 1.31 -1.34
CA PHE A 129 8.67 0.95 -2.58
C PHE A 129 9.37 -0.23 -3.27
N ASN A 130 10.68 -0.13 -3.46
CA ASN A 130 11.48 -1.19 -4.09
C ASN A 130 11.45 -2.50 -3.28
N MET A 131 11.48 -2.43 -1.95
CA MET A 131 11.38 -3.63 -1.10
C MET A 131 10.02 -4.31 -1.26
N LEU A 132 8.92 -3.54 -1.26
CA LEU A 132 7.60 -4.11 -1.49
C LEU A 132 7.49 -4.74 -2.88
N MET A 133 8.03 -4.10 -3.91
CA MET A 133 8.11 -4.69 -5.26
C MET A 133 8.88 -6.00 -5.28
N PHE A 134 10.03 -6.08 -4.61
CA PHE A 134 10.82 -7.31 -4.55
C PHE A 134 10.01 -8.47 -3.97
N VAL A 135 9.28 -8.24 -2.88
CA VAL A 135 8.47 -9.30 -2.26
C VAL A 135 7.26 -9.70 -3.12
N PHE A 136 6.72 -8.76 -3.89
CA PHE A 136 5.74 -9.09 -4.94
C PHE A 136 6.31 -10.09 -5.94
N TYR A 137 7.57 -9.96 -6.34
CA TYR A 137 8.17 -10.90 -7.30
C TYR A 137 8.46 -12.25 -6.69
N THR A 138 9.05 -12.30 -5.49
CA THR A 138 9.42 -13.57 -4.84
C THR A 138 8.23 -14.54 -4.70
N ASN A 139 7.01 -14.02 -4.53
CA ASN A 139 5.81 -14.87 -4.42
C ASN A 139 5.38 -15.54 -5.73
N TYR A 140 5.94 -15.15 -6.88
CA TYR A 140 5.56 -15.65 -8.19
C TYR A 140 6.74 -16.31 -8.93
N ILE A 141 7.80 -16.68 -8.19
CA ILE A 141 9.00 -17.37 -8.70
C ILE A 141 8.94 -18.89 -8.48
N ASP A 142 7.86 -19.41 -7.89
CA ASP A 142 7.66 -20.86 -7.72
C ASP A 142 7.10 -21.55 -8.97
#